data_AF-A0A821C6G4-F1
#
_entry.id   AF-A0A821C6G4-F1
#
_cell.length_a   1.000
_cell.length_b   1.000
_cell.length_c   1.000
_cell.angle_alpha   90.00
_cell.angle_beta   90.00
_cell.angle_gamma   90.00
#
_symmetry.space_group_name_H-M   'P 1'
#
loop_
_entity.id
_entity.type
_entity.pdbx_description
1 polymer ?
#
loop_
_entity_poly.entity_id
_entity_poly.type
_entity_poly.pdbx_seq_one_letter_code
_entity_poly.pdbx_strand_id
1 'polypeptide(L)'
;MNRFYLFFGLKLGYLLFSATEKLSRIIQSSSCCLQDVLSSTESLMLYFERIRDDINFKSFYTKVLKESKSLTDKPILARHRRPPRRYQSSSDSVEFSSYEEFYHQQYMKSLGIAVNMLQNRFTQKNFKLLCNVEKFIFYAENNSLDDSNDYFQSIMDFCYGDIDVEKLKVEALMIVDFYQSVIKTNQMNIKQIAKISTICEIFNSCEVGKEMFKEYQKLIKLYLTIPVTTATAERTISTLNRLKTAIRSTMTQSRLNLCLLLHIYKEKIDKIDPRQIASKFISSSEKRQHFFGLML
;
A
#
# COMPACT_ATOMS: atom_id res chain seq x y z
N MET A 1 0.64 5.53 35.36
CA MET A 1 0.02 5.90 34.07
C MET A 1 -1.46 6.13 34.31
N ASN A 2 -2.06 7.19 33.74
CA ASN A 2 -3.49 7.41 33.84
C ASN A 2 -4.25 6.31 33.10
N ARG A 3 -4.91 5.41 33.85
CA ARG A 3 -5.66 4.26 33.28
C ARG A 3 -6.75 4.72 32.30
N PHE A 4 -7.42 5.82 32.61
CA PHE A 4 -8.43 6.42 31.73
C PHE A 4 -7.84 6.93 30.41
N TYR A 5 -6.66 7.55 30.42
CA TYR A 5 -6.00 8.04 29.20
C TYR A 5 -5.73 6.89 28.22
N LEU A 6 -5.24 5.76 28.74
CA LEU A 6 -5.00 4.57 27.94
C LEU A 6 -6.31 3.96 27.42
N PHE A 7 -7.35 3.90 28.25
CA PHE A 7 -8.68 3.43 27.84
C PHE A 7 -9.29 4.30 26.72
N PHE A 8 -9.24 5.62 26.88
CA PHE A 8 -9.67 6.57 25.86
C PHE A 8 -8.90 6.37 24.55
N GLY A 9 -7.56 6.25 24.64
CA GLY A 9 -6.70 6.00 23.49
C GLY A 9 -7.03 4.69 22.77
N LEU A 10 -7.34 3.61 23.50
CA LEU A 10 -7.76 2.34 22.91
C LEU A 10 -9.11 2.44 22.21
N LYS A 11 -10.09 3.12 22.81
CA LYS A 11 -11.42 3.32 22.18
C LYS A 11 -11.34 4.20 20.95
N LEU A 12 -10.51 5.23 21.00
CA LEU A 12 -10.22 6.10 19.86
C LEU A 12 -9.48 5.33 18.76
N GLY A 13 -8.48 4.53 19.12
CA GLY A 13 -7.77 3.64 18.21
C GLY A 13 -8.72 2.64 17.56
N TYR A 14 -9.65 2.04 18.31
CA TYR A 14 -10.67 1.15 17.76
C TYR A 14 -11.56 1.85 16.72
N LEU A 15 -12.00 3.08 17.00
CA LEU A 15 -12.80 3.88 16.05
C LEU A 15 -12.01 4.12 14.75
N LEU A 16 -10.76 4.56 14.84
CA LEU A 16 -9.92 4.81 13.68
C LEU A 16 -9.61 3.52 12.91
N PHE A 17 -9.11 2.49 13.61
CA PHE A 17 -8.64 1.27 12.99
C PHE A 17 -9.77 0.45 12.38
N SER A 18 -10.95 0.40 12.99
CA SER A 18 -12.11 -0.30 12.42
C SER A 18 -12.55 0.28 11.07
N ALA A 19 -12.43 1.60 10.88
CA ALA A 19 -12.68 2.25 9.60
C ALA A 19 -11.54 1.96 8.61
N THR A 20 -10.29 2.17 9.02
CA THR A 20 -9.13 1.97 8.12
C THR A 20 -8.91 0.51 7.73
N GLU A 21 -9.35 -0.45 8.53
CA GLU A 21 -9.24 -1.87 8.25
C GLU A 21 -10.03 -2.25 6.98
N LYS A 22 -11.22 -1.68 6.81
CA LYS A 22 -12.05 -1.92 5.61
C LYS A 22 -11.31 -1.48 4.35
N LEU A 23 -10.74 -0.27 4.37
CA LEU A 23 -9.91 0.24 3.29
C LEU A 23 -8.67 -0.63 3.05
N SER A 24 -8.00 -1.04 4.13
CA SER A 24 -6.80 -1.88 4.05
C SER A 24 -7.09 -3.23 3.40
N ARG A 25 -8.24 -3.85 3.67
CA ARG A 25 -8.67 -5.10 3.04
C ARG A 25 -8.92 -4.94 1.54
N ILE A 26 -9.54 -3.83 1.12
CA ILE A 26 -9.78 -3.52 -0.30
C ILE A 26 -8.45 -3.37 -1.03
N ILE A 27 -7.55 -2.56 -0.48
CA ILE A 27 -6.25 -2.26 -1.07
C ILE A 27 -5.35 -3.50 -1.17
N GLN A 28 -5.50 -4.46 -0.24
CA GLN A 28 -4.74 -5.71 -0.27
C GLN A 28 -5.38 -6.79 -1.16
N SER A 29 -6.58 -6.56 -1.69
CA SER A 29 -7.24 -7.51 -2.57
C SER A 29 -6.56 -7.53 -3.95
N SER A 30 -6.49 -8.72 -4.56
CA SER A 30 -5.82 -8.92 -5.85
C SER A 30 -6.59 -8.36 -7.05
N SER A 31 -7.83 -7.93 -6.85
CA SER A 31 -8.72 -7.45 -7.92
C SER A 31 -9.00 -5.94 -7.86
N CYS A 32 -8.25 -5.19 -7.05
CA CYS A 32 -8.51 -3.78 -6.84
C CYS A 32 -7.86 -2.91 -7.93
N CYS A 33 -8.67 -2.04 -8.55
CA CYS A 33 -8.20 -1.01 -9.48
C CYS A 33 -7.74 0.25 -8.72
N LEU A 34 -6.84 1.06 -9.29
CA LEU A 34 -6.36 2.28 -8.62
C LEU A 34 -7.49 3.28 -8.40
N GLN A 35 -8.43 3.38 -9.33
CA GLN A 35 -9.65 4.20 -9.18
C GLN A 35 -10.52 3.76 -7.99
N ASP A 36 -10.68 2.46 -7.77
CA ASP A 36 -11.43 1.92 -6.63
C ASP A 36 -10.75 2.28 -5.31
N VAL A 37 -9.42 2.24 -5.29
CA VAL A 37 -8.64 2.68 -4.12
C VAL A 37 -8.90 4.15 -3.84
N LEU A 38 -8.80 5.02 -4.85
CA LEU A 38 -9.00 6.46 -4.66
C LEU A 38 -10.41 6.79 -4.16
N SER A 39 -11.44 6.29 -4.82
CA SER A 39 -12.84 6.51 -4.39
C SER A 39 -13.11 5.97 -2.98
N SER A 40 -12.53 4.82 -2.63
CA SER A 40 -12.60 4.26 -1.28
C SER A 40 -11.86 5.12 -0.25
N THR A 41 -10.71 5.71 -0.60
CA THR A 41 -9.96 6.61 0.27
C THR A 41 -10.71 7.92 0.51
N GLU A 42 -11.30 8.50 -0.53
CA GLU A 42 -12.12 9.71 -0.45
C GLU A 42 -13.34 9.48 0.44
N SER A 43 -14.02 8.34 0.27
CA SER A 43 -15.15 7.94 1.12
C SER A 43 -14.77 7.85 2.60
N LEU A 44 -13.56 7.34 2.88
CA LEU A 44 -13.05 7.23 4.24
C LEU A 44 -12.60 8.59 4.82
N MET A 45 -12.06 9.47 4.00
CA MET A 45 -11.74 10.85 4.39
C MET A 45 -13.01 11.62 4.77
N LEU A 46 -14.05 11.55 3.92
CA LEU A 46 -15.36 12.16 4.20
C LEU A 46 -15.99 11.60 5.49
N TYR A 47 -15.81 10.30 5.75
CA TYR A 47 -16.23 9.68 7.00
C TYR A 47 -15.52 10.29 8.22
N PHE A 48 -14.20 10.48 8.16
CA PHE A 48 -13.45 11.09 9.26
C PHE A 48 -13.76 12.57 9.44
N GLU A 49 -13.96 13.32 8.36
CA GLU A 49 -14.38 14.72 8.42
C GLU A 49 -15.76 14.85 9.07
N ARG A 50 -16.72 13.99 8.71
CA ARG A 50 -18.04 13.95 9.34
C ARG A 50 -18.00 13.62 10.83
N ILE A 51 -17.04 12.79 11.26
CA ILE A 51 -16.90 12.40 12.67
C ILE A 51 -16.14 13.45 13.47
N ARG A 52 -15.41 14.36 12.80
CA ARG A 52 -14.69 15.48 13.37
C ARG A 52 -15.61 16.66 13.73
N ASP A 53 -16.70 16.34 14.43
CA ASP A 53 -17.70 17.29 14.92
C ASP A 53 -17.81 17.24 16.45
N ASP A 54 -18.11 18.38 17.07
CA ASP A 54 -18.25 18.51 18.52
C ASP A 54 -19.41 17.66 19.08
N ILE A 55 -20.48 17.49 18.31
CA ILE A 55 -21.63 16.66 18.66
C ILE A 55 -21.22 15.19 18.74
N ASN A 56 -20.46 14.74 17.74
CA ASN A 56 -19.97 13.37 17.66
C ASN A 56 -18.95 13.09 18.76
N PHE A 57 -18.09 14.07 19.08
CA PHE A 57 -17.21 13.99 20.25
C PHE A 57 -17.99 13.81 21.55
N LYS A 58 -19.02 14.63 21.82
CA LYS A 58 -19.82 14.52 23.05
C LYS A 58 -20.49 13.14 23.17
N SER A 59 -21.05 12.63 22.07
CA SER A 59 -21.64 11.28 22.03
C SER A 59 -20.59 10.18 22.28
N PHE A 60 -19.42 10.30 21.67
CA PHE A 60 -18.31 9.37 21.89
C PHE A 60 -17.80 9.41 23.33
N TYR A 61 -17.55 10.62 23.85
CA TYR A 61 -17.02 10.84 25.19
C TYR A 61 -17.98 10.33 26.27
N THR A 62 -19.28 10.55 26.13
CA THR A 62 -20.28 10.00 27.07
C THR A 62 -20.33 8.48 27.05
N LYS A 63 -20.17 7.83 25.88
CA LYS A 63 -20.05 6.35 25.79
C LYS A 63 -18.78 5.86 26.49
N VAL A 64 -17.64 6.48 26.22
CA VAL A 64 -16.37 6.15 26.88
C VAL A 64 -16.49 6.33 28.39
N LEU A 65 -17.10 7.42 28.87
CA LEU A 65 -17.34 7.64 30.29
C LEU A 65 -18.21 6.55 30.91
N LYS A 66 -19.31 6.13 30.24
CA LYS A 66 -20.17 5.05 30.73
C LYS A 66 -19.42 3.73 30.86
N GLU A 67 -18.64 3.36 29.85
CA GLU A 67 -17.86 2.11 29.84
C GLU A 67 -16.64 2.17 30.78
N SER A 68 -16.08 3.37 31.00
CA SER A 68 -14.93 3.56 31.88
C SER A 68 -15.28 3.37 33.36
N LYS A 69 -16.54 3.59 33.76
CA LYS A 69 -17.00 3.48 35.15
C LYS A 69 -16.80 2.08 35.74
N SER A 70 -16.82 1.04 34.91
CA SER A 70 -16.61 -0.34 35.35
C SER A 70 -15.14 -0.79 35.32
N LEU A 71 -14.26 -0.04 34.65
CA LEU A 71 -12.90 -0.50 34.30
C LEU A 71 -11.77 0.42 34.76
N THR A 72 -12.04 1.70 35.05
CA THR A 72 -10.98 2.69 35.29
C THR A 72 -11.35 3.78 36.30
N ASP A 73 -10.33 4.43 36.84
CA ASP A 73 -10.44 5.62 37.68
C ASP A 73 -10.91 6.85 36.89
N LYS A 74 -11.42 7.87 37.58
CA LYS A 74 -11.87 9.13 36.98
C LYS A 74 -10.78 9.79 36.12
N PRO A 75 -11.13 10.57 35.09
CA PRO A 75 -10.14 11.28 34.28
C PRO A 75 -9.36 12.28 35.14
N ILE A 76 -8.04 12.13 35.17
CA ILE A 76 -7.12 13.05 35.86
C ILE A 76 -6.30 13.77 34.79
N LEU A 77 -6.20 15.10 34.87
CA LEU A 77 -5.27 15.87 34.03
C LEU A 77 -3.84 15.53 34.42
N ALA A 78 -2.97 15.32 33.42
CA ALA A 78 -1.54 15.16 33.69
C ALA A 78 -1.00 16.43 34.34
N ARG A 79 -0.23 16.30 35.42
CA ARG A 79 0.37 17.45 36.12
C ARG A 79 1.27 18.21 35.15
N HIS A 80 0.95 19.48 34.89
CA HIS A 80 1.82 20.36 34.10
C HIS A 80 3.18 20.47 34.78
N ARG A 81 4.26 20.18 34.04
CA ARG A 81 5.63 20.44 34.48
C ARG A 81 6.10 21.68 33.75
N ARG A 82 6.29 22.77 34.48
CA ARG A 82 6.90 23.98 33.91
C ARG A 82 8.30 23.62 33.39
N PRO A 83 8.60 23.89 32.11
CA PRO A 83 9.93 23.65 31.59
C PRO A 83 10.96 24.50 32.38
N PRO A 84 12.20 24.01 32.54
CA PRO A 84 13.25 24.80 33.18
C PRO A 84 13.42 26.14 32.48
N ARG A 85 13.65 27.22 33.25
CA ARG A 85 13.68 28.62 32.77
C ARG A 85 14.61 28.86 31.56
N ARG A 86 15.64 28.02 31.37
CA ARG A 86 16.57 28.05 30.23
C ARG A 86 15.93 27.66 28.88
N TYR A 87 14.81 26.94 28.89
CA TYR A 87 14.12 26.44 27.71
C TYR A 87 12.76 27.09 27.46
N GLN A 88 12.46 28.22 28.14
CA GLN A 88 11.26 28.99 27.87
C GLN A 88 11.42 29.72 26.53
N SER A 89 10.91 29.11 25.45
CA SER A 89 10.56 29.85 24.23
C SER A 89 9.35 30.74 24.53
N SER A 90 9.23 31.88 23.85
CA SER A 90 8.12 32.86 23.99
C SER A 90 6.73 32.34 23.62
N SER A 91 6.58 31.04 23.40
CA SER A 91 5.34 30.35 23.11
C SER A 91 4.76 29.76 24.39
N ASP A 92 3.67 30.36 24.89
CA ASP A 92 2.94 29.84 26.03
C ASP A 92 2.44 28.43 25.74
N SER A 93 2.73 27.49 26.65
CA SER A 93 2.16 26.15 26.59
C SER A 93 0.66 26.24 26.81
N VAL A 94 -0.16 25.72 25.87
CA VAL A 94 -1.62 25.70 25.98
C VAL A 94 -2.03 25.08 27.33
N GLU A 95 -2.61 25.90 28.21
CA GLU A 95 -3.22 25.46 29.46
C GLU A 95 -4.64 24.98 29.16
N PHE A 96 -4.98 23.74 29.56
CA PHE A 96 -6.34 23.22 29.42
C PHE A 96 -7.12 23.51 30.69
N SER A 97 -8.30 24.13 30.56
CA SER A 97 -9.15 24.50 31.68
C SER A 97 -9.98 23.30 32.18
N SER A 98 -10.29 22.36 31.28
CA SER A 98 -11.08 21.15 31.58
C SER A 98 -10.43 19.86 31.06
N TYR A 99 -10.72 18.74 31.75
CA TYR A 99 -10.35 17.40 31.27
C TYR A 99 -11.05 17.07 29.94
N GLU A 100 -12.26 17.60 29.72
CA GLU A 100 -13.00 17.41 28.48
C GLU A 100 -12.32 18.11 27.30
N GLU A 101 -11.80 19.32 27.51
CA GLU A 101 -11.05 20.08 26.49
C GLU A 101 -9.77 19.35 26.07
N PHE A 102 -9.07 18.73 27.04
CA PHE A 102 -7.89 17.93 26.73
C PHE A 102 -8.25 16.73 25.83
N TYR A 103 -9.26 15.94 26.20
CA TYR A 103 -9.67 14.77 25.38
C TYR A 103 -10.32 15.16 24.05
N HIS A 104 -11.02 16.29 24.00
CA HIS A 104 -11.53 16.89 22.77
C HIS A 104 -10.40 17.23 21.82
N GLN A 105 -9.37 17.93 22.30
CA GLN A 105 -8.22 18.27 21.48
C GLN A 105 -7.50 17.01 20.97
N GLN A 106 -7.33 15.98 21.80
CA GLN A 106 -6.75 14.71 21.36
C GLN A 106 -7.59 14.01 20.30
N TYR A 107 -8.91 14.02 20.46
CA TYR A 107 -9.85 13.47 19.48
C TYR A 107 -9.72 14.18 18.13
N MET A 108 -9.82 15.50 18.12
CA MET A 108 -9.72 16.31 16.90
C MET A 108 -8.35 16.17 16.22
N LYS A 109 -7.27 16.19 17.00
CA LYS A 109 -5.91 15.98 16.49
C LYS A 109 -5.75 14.62 15.86
N SER A 110 -6.24 13.56 16.49
CA SER A 110 -6.10 12.20 15.97
C SER A 110 -6.81 12.01 14.63
N LEU A 111 -8.03 12.52 14.48
CA LEU A 111 -8.78 12.49 13.21
C LEU A 111 -8.10 13.35 12.15
N GLY A 112 -7.63 14.55 12.52
CA GLY A 112 -6.90 15.43 11.60
C GLY A 112 -5.59 14.79 11.10
N ILE A 113 -4.84 14.13 11.98
CA ILE A 113 -3.64 13.38 11.60
C ILE A 113 -4.01 12.23 10.65
N ALA A 114 -5.06 11.47 10.94
CA ALA A 114 -5.50 10.37 10.09
C ALA A 114 -5.87 10.83 8.67
N VAL A 115 -6.65 11.92 8.55
CA VAL A 115 -7.02 12.50 7.24
C VAL A 115 -5.79 13.00 6.49
N ASN A 116 -4.89 13.72 7.17
CA ASN A 116 -3.67 14.25 6.55
C ASN A 116 -2.74 13.12 6.08
N MET A 117 -2.61 12.04 6.84
CA MET A 117 -1.85 10.85 6.43
C MET A 117 -2.42 10.21 5.17
N LEU A 118 -3.74 10.12 5.04
CA LEU A 118 -4.39 9.58 3.85
C LEU A 118 -4.18 10.49 2.64
N GLN A 119 -4.36 11.80 2.81
CA GLN A 119 -4.10 12.79 1.76
C GLN A 119 -2.65 12.73 1.28
N ASN A 120 -1.67 12.78 2.19
CA ASN A 120 -0.25 12.73 1.82
C ASN A 120 0.14 11.42 1.11
N ARG A 121 -0.57 10.32 1.37
CA ARG A 121 -0.32 9.03 0.73
C ARG A 121 -0.92 8.94 -0.67
N PHE A 122 -2.18 9.34 -0.85
CA PHE A 122 -2.94 9.09 -2.08
C PHE A 122 -3.05 10.30 -3.02
N THR A 123 -2.76 11.52 -2.56
CA THR A 123 -2.78 12.75 -3.38
C THR A 123 -1.43 13.04 -4.06
N GLN A 124 -0.49 12.08 -4.09
CA GLN A 124 0.81 12.29 -4.72
C GLN A 124 0.66 12.39 -6.25
N LYS A 125 1.50 13.22 -6.89
CA LYS A 125 1.47 13.44 -8.35
C LYS A 125 1.55 12.12 -9.14
N ASN A 126 2.36 11.18 -8.69
CA ASN A 126 2.56 9.88 -9.35
C ASN A 126 1.29 9.02 -9.36
N PHE A 127 0.47 9.07 -8.29
CA PHE A 127 -0.81 8.36 -8.27
C PHE A 127 -1.78 8.93 -9.31
N LYS A 128 -1.80 10.25 -9.50
CA LYS A 128 -2.62 10.90 -10.53
C LYS A 128 -2.19 10.47 -11.95
N LEU A 129 -0.89 10.42 -12.22
CA LEU A 129 -0.34 9.91 -13.48
C LEU A 129 -0.79 8.46 -13.73
N LEU A 130 -0.66 7.59 -12.72
CA LEU A 130 -1.05 6.18 -12.84
C LEU A 130 -2.55 5.99 -13.04
N CYS A 131 -3.38 6.82 -12.40
CA CYS A 131 -4.81 6.81 -12.66
C CYS A 131 -5.14 7.25 -14.08
N ASN A 132 -4.41 8.20 -14.64
CA ASN A 132 -4.56 8.59 -16.04
C ASN A 132 -4.15 7.45 -16.99
N VAL A 133 -3.09 6.72 -16.67
CA VAL A 133 -2.67 5.52 -17.43
C VAL A 133 -3.73 4.42 -17.35
N GLU A 134 -4.26 4.12 -16.16
CA GLU A 134 -5.32 3.14 -15.98
C GLU A 134 -6.59 3.55 -16.73
N LYS A 135 -6.97 4.83 -16.63
CA LYS A 135 -8.07 5.41 -17.40
C LYS A 135 -7.84 5.23 -18.89
N PHE A 136 -6.66 5.54 -19.41
CA PHE A 136 -6.33 5.33 -20.82
C PHE A 136 -6.49 3.87 -21.25
N ILE A 137 -6.02 2.93 -20.42
CA ILE A 137 -6.18 1.49 -20.67
C ILE A 137 -7.67 1.15 -20.84
N PHE A 138 -8.56 1.66 -19.97
CA PHE A 138 -10.01 1.43 -20.06
C PHE A 138 -10.75 2.31 -21.11
N TYR A 139 -10.29 3.53 -21.40
CA TYR A 139 -10.93 4.44 -22.36
C TYR A 139 -10.61 4.07 -23.80
N ALA A 140 -9.41 3.54 -24.06
CA ALA A 140 -9.06 2.91 -25.33
C ALA A 140 -10.04 1.77 -25.70
N GLU A 141 -10.81 1.24 -24.74
CA GLU A 141 -11.74 0.13 -24.96
C GLU A 141 -13.17 0.59 -25.30
N ASN A 142 -13.54 1.83 -24.96
CA ASN A 142 -14.92 2.33 -25.06
C ASN A 142 -15.13 3.33 -26.23
N ASN A 143 -14.22 3.38 -27.22
CA ASN A 143 -14.34 4.22 -28.42
C ASN A 143 -14.63 5.71 -28.16
N SER A 144 -14.13 6.25 -27.05
CA SER A 144 -14.24 7.67 -26.69
C SER A 144 -12.86 8.23 -26.37
N LEU A 145 -11.99 8.21 -27.39
CA LEU A 145 -10.77 9.01 -27.35
C LEU A 145 -11.18 10.47 -27.58
N ASP A 146 -11.55 11.17 -26.51
CA ASP A 146 -11.41 12.62 -26.52
C ASP A 146 -9.92 12.91 -26.66
N ASP A 147 -9.53 13.75 -27.64
CA ASP A 147 -8.18 14.28 -27.91
C ASP A 147 -7.62 15.14 -26.75
N SER A 148 -7.88 14.72 -25.52
CA SER A 148 -7.33 15.27 -24.30
C SER A 148 -5.87 14.85 -24.20
N ASN A 149 -5.01 15.76 -24.64
CA ASN A 149 -3.54 15.68 -24.60
C ASN A 149 -2.96 15.27 -23.22
N ASP A 150 -3.75 15.35 -22.15
CA ASP A 150 -3.36 15.04 -20.77
C ASP A 150 -2.99 13.56 -20.55
N TYR A 151 -3.64 12.60 -21.23
CA TYR A 151 -3.32 11.17 -21.05
C TYR A 151 -1.96 10.81 -21.64
N PHE A 152 -1.69 11.27 -22.86
CA PHE A 152 -0.43 10.97 -23.54
C PHE A 152 0.75 11.69 -22.91
N GLN A 153 0.56 12.93 -22.41
CA GLN A 153 1.57 13.60 -21.61
C GLN A 153 1.84 12.84 -20.31
N SER A 154 0.80 12.33 -19.64
CA SER A 154 0.96 11.52 -18.43
C SER A 154 1.72 10.21 -18.70
N ILE A 155 1.47 9.58 -19.86
CA ILE A 155 2.17 8.36 -20.29
C ILE A 155 3.64 8.67 -20.63
N MET A 156 3.92 9.80 -21.28
CA MET A 156 5.31 10.23 -21.57
C MET A 156 6.08 10.51 -20.29
N ASP A 157 5.47 11.26 -19.36
CA ASP A 157 6.06 11.59 -18.07
C ASP A 157 6.26 10.32 -17.22
N PHE A 158 5.43 9.29 -17.40
CA PHE A 158 5.51 8.05 -16.66
C PHE A 158 6.51 7.04 -17.25
N CYS A 159 6.49 6.84 -18.58
CA CYS A 159 7.22 5.77 -19.26
C CYS A 159 8.58 6.22 -19.84
N TYR A 160 8.97 7.49 -19.72
CA TYR A 160 10.32 8.01 -20.05
C TYR A 160 10.98 7.42 -21.31
N GLY A 161 10.23 7.27 -22.42
CA GLY A 161 10.76 6.76 -23.70
C GLY A 161 10.79 5.24 -23.86
N ASP A 162 10.31 4.46 -22.88
CA ASP A 162 10.11 3.00 -23.01
C ASP A 162 8.99 2.64 -24.00
N ILE A 163 8.10 3.60 -24.29
CA ILE A 163 6.94 3.45 -25.15
C ILE A 163 6.97 4.47 -26.28
N ASP A 164 6.70 4.00 -27.49
CA ASP A 164 6.47 4.85 -28.65
C ASP A 164 5.01 5.31 -28.67
N VAL A 165 4.79 6.58 -28.31
CA VAL A 165 3.46 7.18 -28.13
C VAL A 165 2.66 7.22 -29.43
N GLU A 166 3.33 7.46 -30.56
CA GLU A 166 2.64 7.55 -31.85
C GLU A 166 2.16 6.17 -32.30
N LYS A 167 2.97 5.13 -32.09
CA LYS A 167 2.51 3.74 -32.29
C LYS A 167 1.41 3.36 -31.31
N LEU A 168 1.54 3.74 -30.03
CA LEU A 168 0.53 3.45 -29.01
C LEU A 168 -0.82 4.08 -29.37
N LYS A 169 -0.87 5.28 -29.94
CA LYS A 169 -2.11 5.91 -30.41
C LYS A 169 -2.80 5.07 -31.47
N VAL A 170 -2.05 4.60 -32.46
CA VAL A 170 -2.58 3.74 -33.53
C VAL A 170 -3.05 2.40 -32.96
N GLU A 171 -2.23 1.77 -32.12
CA GLU A 171 -2.59 0.51 -31.43
C GLU A 171 -3.85 0.66 -30.57
N ALA A 172 -4.00 1.78 -29.85
CA ALA A 172 -5.17 2.05 -29.01
C ALA A 172 -6.46 2.26 -29.81
N LEU A 173 -6.39 2.79 -31.04
CA LEU A 173 -7.55 2.88 -31.93
C LEU A 173 -7.99 1.49 -32.40
N MET A 174 -7.04 0.59 -32.66
CA MET A 174 -7.29 -0.74 -33.20
C MET A 174 -7.68 -1.78 -32.12
N ILE A 175 -7.42 -1.49 -30.84
CA ILE A 175 -7.57 -2.47 -29.76
C ILE A 175 -9.03 -2.88 -29.53
N VAL A 176 -9.98 -1.96 -29.74
CA VAL A 176 -11.42 -2.22 -29.58
C VAL A 176 -11.88 -3.30 -30.54
N ASP A 177 -11.53 -3.15 -31.82
CA ASP A 177 -11.89 -4.10 -32.86
C ASP A 177 -11.23 -5.45 -32.62
N PHE A 178 -9.98 -5.45 -32.14
CA PHE A 178 -9.28 -6.67 -31.75
C PHE A 178 -9.99 -7.38 -30.60
N TYR A 179 -10.34 -6.71 -29.51
CA TYR A 179 -11.06 -7.34 -28.40
C TYR A 179 -12.41 -7.89 -28.82
N GLN A 180 -13.18 -7.14 -29.60
CA GLN A 180 -14.46 -7.63 -30.14
C GLN A 180 -14.28 -8.88 -31.00
N SER A 181 -13.23 -8.92 -31.82
CA SER A 181 -12.92 -10.11 -32.64
C SER A 181 -12.59 -11.31 -31.76
N VAL A 182 -11.70 -11.16 -30.76
CA VAL A 182 -11.28 -12.26 -29.89
C VAL A 182 -12.41 -12.77 -29.01
N ILE A 183 -13.25 -11.88 -28.47
CA ILE A 183 -14.42 -12.25 -27.67
C ILE A 183 -15.41 -13.08 -28.51
N LYS A 184 -15.65 -12.68 -29.76
CA LYS A 184 -16.52 -13.43 -30.70
C LYS A 184 -15.92 -14.78 -31.07
N THR A 185 -14.63 -14.84 -31.38
CA THR A 185 -13.95 -16.07 -31.83
C THR A 185 -13.82 -17.09 -30.69
N ASN A 186 -13.50 -16.63 -29.48
CA ASN A 186 -13.29 -17.51 -28.31
C ASN A 186 -14.56 -17.73 -27.47
N GLN A 187 -15.73 -17.23 -27.90
CA GLN A 187 -17.02 -17.33 -27.19
C GLN A 187 -16.92 -16.95 -25.70
N MET A 188 -16.14 -15.91 -25.38
CA MET A 188 -15.97 -15.49 -23.99
C MET A 188 -17.19 -14.71 -23.51
N ASN A 189 -17.72 -15.08 -22.33
CA ASN A 189 -18.85 -14.37 -21.69
C ASN A 189 -18.41 -13.05 -21.03
N ILE A 190 -17.68 -12.20 -21.75
CA ILE A 190 -17.22 -10.90 -21.26
C ILE A 190 -18.14 -9.83 -21.86
N LYS A 191 -19.04 -9.29 -21.05
CA LYS A 191 -19.96 -8.20 -21.45
C LYS A 191 -19.34 -6.81 -21.32
N GLN A 192 -18.40 -6.64 -20.40
CA GLN A 192 -17.67 -5.40 -20.16
C GLN A 192 -16.30 -5.71 -19.55
N ILE A 193 -15.24 -5.09 -20.07
CA ILE A 193 -13.90 -5.19 -19.50
C ILE A 193 -13.85 -4.18 -18.33
N ALA A 194 -14.04 -4.69 -17.11
CA ALA A 194 -13.98 -3.88 -15.89
C ALA A 194 -12.68 -4.07 -15.10
N LYS A 195 -11.86 -5.05 -15.51
CA LYS A 195 -10.65 -5.46 -14.79
C LYS A 195 -9.50 -5.66 -15.75
N ILE A 196 -8.31 -5.21 -15.34
CA ILE A 196 -7.05 -5.45 -16.07
C ILE A 196 -6.74 -6.95 -16.20
N SER A 197 -7.22 -7.79 -15.26
CA SER A 197 -7.09 -9.25 -15.38
C SER A 197 -7.78 -9.80 -16.63
N THR A 198 -8.95 -9.25 -16.97
CA THR A 198 -9.71 -9.64 -18.17
C THR A 198 -8.96 -9.24 -19.44
N ILE A 199 -8.31 -8.07 -19.43
CA ILE A 199 -7.42 -7.64 -20.53
C ILE A 199 -6.28 -8.65 -20.72
N CYS A 200 -5.65 -9.05 -19.62
CA CYS A 200 -4.56 -10.02 -19.66
C CYS A 200 -5.01 -11.39 -20.18
N GLU A 201 -6.21 -11.85 -19.80
CA GLU A 201 -6.82 -13.08 -20.31
C GLU A 201 -7.04 -13.02 -21.84
N ILE A 202 -7.57 -11.90 -22.34
CA ILE A 202 -7.77 -11.68 -23.77
C ILE A 202 -6.44 -11.74 -24.51
N PHE A 203 -5.42 -11.01 -24.03
CA PHE A 203 -4.08 -11.04 -24.63
C PHE A 203 -3.41 -12.42 -24.57
N ASN A 204 -3.63 -13.18 -23.51
CA ASN A 204 -3.08 -14.53 -23.39
C ASN A 204 -3.80 -15.54 -24.29
N SER A 205 -5.04 -15.27 -24.68
CA SER A 205 -5.82 -16.14 -25.57
C SER A 205 -5.43 -16.02 -27.06
N CYS A 206 -4.67 -14.98 -27.44
CA CYS A 206 -4.27 -14.73 -28.82
C CYS A 206 -2.80 -14.31 -28.90
N GLU A 207 -1.92 -15.23 -29.28
CA GLU A 207 -0.48 -14.97 -29.45
C GLU A 207 -0.21 -13.90 -30.52
N VAL A 208 -0.96 -13.90 -31.63
CA VAL A 208 -0.81 -12.92 -32.72
C VAL A 208 -1.15 -11.50 -32.27
N GLY A 209 -2.11 -11.36 -31.35
CA GLY A 209 -2.43 -10.07 -30.74
C GLY A 209 -1.28 -9.46 -29.96
N LYS A 210 -0.43 -10.30 -29.34
CA LYS A 210 0.76 -9.81 -28.62
C LYS A 210 1.80 -9.20 -29.54
N GLU A 211 1.91 -9.70 -30.78
CA GLU A 211 2.83 -9.14 -31.78
C GLU A 211 2.27 -7.89 -32.46
N MET A 212 0.95 -7.81 -32.61
CA MET A 212 0.26 -6.68 -33.22
C MET A 212 0.20 -5.45 -32.29
N PHE A 213 0.04 -5.66 -30.98
CA PHE A 213 -0.13 -4.59 -29.99
C PHE A 213 1.03 -4.55 -28.99
N LYS A 214 2.25 -4.36 -29.49
CA LYS A 214 3.48 -4.46 -28.69
C LYS A 214 3.59 -3.31 -27.69
N GLU A 215 3.27 -2.08 -28.11
CA GLU A 215 3.38 -0.91 -27.24
C GLU A 215 2.30 -0.92 -26.16
N TYR A 216 1.08 -1.33 -26.50
CA TYR A 216 0.00 -1.49 -25.54
C TYR A 216 0.30 -2.61 -24.52
N GLN A 217 0.87 -3.74 -24.97
CA GLN A 217 1.30 -4.80 -24.06
C GLN A 217 2.42 -4.33 -23.12
N LYS A 218 3.38 -3.55 -23.61
CA LYS A 218 4.42 -2.95 -22.76
C LYS A 218 3.80 -2.04 -21.71
N LEU A 219 2.83 -1.19 -22.09
CA LEU A 219 2.13 -0.30 -21.16
C LEU A 219 1.46 -1.09 -20.03
N ILE A 220 0.72 -2.16 -20.35
CA ILE A 220 0.07 -3.02 -19.35
C ILE A 220 1.12 -3.66 -18.43
N LYS A 221 2.21 -4.19 -18.97
CA LYS A 221 3.28 -4.80 -18.18
C LYS A 221 3.91 -3.78 -17.22
N LEU A 222 4.24 -2.59 -17.71
CA LEU A 222 4.77 -1.51 -16.89
C LEU A 222 3.79 -1.15 -15.78
N TYR A 223 2.51 -0.95 -16.11
CA TYR A 223 1.47 -0.68 -15.13
C TYR A 223 1.39 -1.76 -14.04
N LEU A 224 1.40 -3.05 -14.42
CA LEU A 224 1.30 -4.17 -13.48
C LEU A 224 2.55 -4.36 -12.60
N THR A 225 3.72 -3.86 -13.02
CA THR A 225 4.94 -3.94 -12.21
C THR A 225 4.95 -2.96 -11.04
N ILE A 226 4.05 -1.97 -11.06
CA ILE A 226 4.04 -0.90 -10.07
C ILE A 226 3.22 -1.37 -8.87
N PRO A 227 3.84 -1.42 -7.68
CA PRO A 227 3.09 -1.72 -6.48
C PRO A 227 2.19 -0.54 -6.15
N VAL A 228 0.87 -0.72 -6.28
CA VAL A 228 -0.15 0.22 -5.76
C VAL A 228 0.05 0.50 -4.28
N THR A 229 0.65 -0.46 -3.55
CA THR A 229 1.02 -0.28 -2.14
C THR A 229 2.39 -0.80 -1.77
N THR A 230 2.94 -0.13 -0.76
CA THR A 230 4.12 -0.56 0.01
C THR A 230 3.88 -1.83 0.84
N ALA A 231 2.69 -2.42 0.84
CA ALA A 231 2.35 -3.55 1.70
C ALA A 231 3.28 -4.76 1.49
N THR A 232 3.75 -4.99 0.26
CA THR A 232 4.74 -6.03 -0.04
C THR A 232 6.10 -5.73 0.60
N ALA A 233 6.57 -4.48 0.52
CA ALA A 233 7.79 -4.02 1.18
C ALA A 233 7.64 -3.99 2.72
N GLU A 234 6.49 -3.62 3.25
CA GLU A 234 6.21 -3.65 4.69
C GLU A 234 6.21 -5.09 5.23
N ARG A 235 5.70 -6.05 4.45
CA ARG A 235 5.78 -7.48 4.77
C ARG A 235 7.23 -7.97 4.84
N THR A 236 8.11 -7.53 3.93
CA THR A 236 9.54 -7.89 3.98
C THR A 236 10.29 -7.17 5.12
N ILE A 237 9.87 -5.96 5.50
CA ILE A 237 10.41 -5.28 6.69
C ILE A 237 9.97 -5.99 7.98
N SER A 238 8.72 -6.47 8.03
CA SER A 238 8.23 -7.26 9.17
C SER A 238 9.02 -8.57 9.34
N THR A 239 9.35 -9.24 8.24
CA THR A 239 10.21 -10.43 8.29
C THR A 239 11.65 -10.08 8.67
N LEU A 240 12.15 -8.92 8.26
CA LEU A 240 13.47 -8.42 8.65
C LEU A 240 13.61 -8.29 10.17
N ASN A 241 12.58 -7.81 10.87
CA ASN A 241 12.58 -7.70 12.34
C ASN A 241 12.71 -9.07 13.03
N ARG A 242 12.26 -10.16 12.40
CA ARG A 242 12.45 -11.53 12.89
C ARG A 242 13.87 -12.03 12.64
N LEU A 243 14.51 -11.59 11.55
CA LEU A 243 15.86 -11.99 11.17
C LEU A 243 16.94 -11.21 11.94
N LYS A 244 16.75 -9.90 12.10
CA LYS A 244 17.64 -8.97 12.80
C LYS A 244 17.11 -8.71 14.21
N THR A 245 17.42 -9.62 15.12
CA THR A 245 17.08 -9.50 16.54
C THR A 245 18.20 -8.85 17.34
N ALA A 246 17.91 -8.40 18.56
CA ALA A 246 18.89 -7.78 19.47
C ALA A 246 20.12 -8.69 19.74
N ILE A 247 19.93 -10.01 19.75
CA ILE A 247 20.99 -11.01 19.94
C ILE A 247 21.87 -11.16 18.68
N ARG A 248 21.35 -10.79 17.50
CA ARG A 248 22.04 -10.86 16.19
C ARG A 248 22.45 -9.46 15.69
N SER A 249 22.77 -8.55 16.61
CA SER A 249 23.08 -7.15 16.31
C SER A 249 24.40 -6.95 15.55
N THR A 250 25.33 -7.89 15.65
CA THR A 250 26.66 -7.85 15.01
C THR A 250 26.69 -8.38 13.57
N MET A 251 25.52 -8.66 12.98
CA MET A 251 25.44 -9.23 11.64
C MET A 251 25.74 -8.19 10.56
N THR A 252 26.68 -8.50 9.66
CA THR A 252 27.03 -7.65 8.50
C THR A 252 25.87 -7.51 7.54
N GLN A 253 25.77 -6.37 6.84
CA GLN A 253 24.70 -6.10 5.87
C GLN A 253 24.63 -7.15 4.74
N SER A 254 25.77 -7.63 4.25
CA SER A 254 25.83 -8.68 3.21
C SER A 254 25.11 -9.96 3.66
N ARG A 255 25.45 -10.46 4.85
CA ARG A 255 24.81 -11.62 5.47
C ARG A 255 23.31 -11.38 5.71
N LEU A 256 22.90 -10.17 6.11
CA LEU A 256 21.49 -9.83 6.31
C LEU A 256 20.68 -9.92 5.03
N ASN A 257 21.20 -9.35 3.94
CA ASN A 257 20.56 -9.40 2.64
C ASN A 257 20.41 -10.85 2.16
N LEU A 258 21.45 -11.67 2.30
CA LEU A 258 21.38 -13.09 1.94
C LEU A 258 20.36 -13.86 2.79
N CYS A 259 20.34 -13.68 4.11
CA CYS A 259 19.35 -14.33 4.97
C CYS A 259 17.91 -13.88 4.65
N LEU A 260 17.72 -12.60 4.31
CA LEU A 260 16.41 -12.08 3.92
C LEU A 260 15.95 -12.69 2.60
N LEU A 261 16.82 -12.77 1.59
CA LEU A 261 16.52 -13.46 0.32
C LEU A 261 16.14 -14.92 0.55
N LEU A 262 16.89 -15.62 1.42
CA LEU A 262 16.58 -17.00 1.76
C LEU A 262 15.20 -17.14 2.43
N HIS A 263 14.81 -16.17 3.26
CA HIS A 263 13.52 -16.17 3.91
C HIS A 263 12.36 -15.83 2.96
N ILE A 264 12.55 -14.86 2.06
CA ILE A 264 11.54 -14.48 1.06
C ILE A 264 11.28 -15.62 0.08
N TYR A 265 12.33 -16.29 -0.39
CA TYR A 265 12.23 -17.38 -1.37
C TYR A 265 12.27 -18.77 -0.74
N LYS A 266 11.83 -18.91 0.52
CA LYS A 266 11.90 -20.15 1.27
C LYS A 266 11.31 -21.34 0.50
N GLU A 267 10.15 -21.17 -0.14
CA GLU A 267 9.50 -22.21 -0.94
C GLU A 267 10.34 -22.71 -2.12
N LYS A 268 11.20 -21.86 -2.69
CA LYS A 268 12.12 -22.25 -3.76
C LYS A 268 13.35 -22.97 -3.18
N ILE A 269 13.81 -22.57 -2.00
CA ILE A 269 14.98 -23.14 -1.33
C ILE A 269 14.68 -24.51 -0.74
N ASP A 270 13.48 -24.70 -0.20
CA ASP A 270 13.03 -25.98 0.33
C ASP A 270 12.99 -27.08 -0.77
N LYS A 271 12.97 -26.68 -2.06
CA LYS A 271 13.07 -27.58 -3.21
C LYS A 271 14.52 -27.91 -3.62
N ILE A 272 15.50 -27.19 -3.12
CA ILE A 272 16.91 -27.41 -3.45
C ILE A 272 17.46 -28.49 -2.54
N ASP A 273 18.11 -29.50 -3.12
CA ASP A 273 18.73 -30.57 -2.36
C ASP A 273 19.93 -30.04 -1.55
N PRO A 274 19.91 -30.12 -0.20
CA PRO A 274 21.00 -29.66 0.64
C PRO A 274 22.33 -30.38 0.36
N ARG A 275 22.29 -31.63 -0.14
CA ARG A 275 23.51 -32.38 -0.50
C ARG A 275 24.25 -31.74 -1.66
N GLN A 276 23.53 -31.20 -2.64
CA GLN A 276 24.14 -30.50 -3.77
C GLN A 276 24.81 -29.19 -3.33
N ILE A 277 24.20 -28.48 -2.37
CA ILE A 277 24.78 -27.27 -1.79
C ILE A 277 26.05 -27.61 -1.02
N ALA A 278 26.01 -28.66 -0.19
CA ALA A 278 27.16 -29.13 0.57
C ALA A 278 28.30 -29.56 -0.37
N SER A 279 28.00 -30.32 -1.43
CA SER A 279 29.01 -30.75 -2.42
C SER A 279 29.70 -29.55 -3.07
N LYS A 280 28.93 -28.55 -3.53
CA LYS A 280 29.49 -27.30 -4.07
C LYS A 280 30.32 -26.52 -3.05
N PHE A 281 29.88 -26.48 -1.80
CA PHE A 281 30.60 -25.78 -0.73
C PHE A 281 31.96 -26.43 -0.43
N ILE A 282 32.01 -27.76 -0.45
CA ILE A 282 33.21 -28.57 -0.21
C ILE A 282 34.17 -28.46 -1.39
N SER A 283 33.69 -28.56 -2.63
CA SER A 283 34.53 -28.45 -3.83
C SER A 283 35.09 -27.04 -4.06
N SER A 284 34.53 -26.02 -3.41
CA SER A 284 35.01 -24.63 -3.51
C SER A 284 36.36 -24.39 -2.81
N SER A 285 36.89 -25.35 -2.02
CA SER A 285 38.19 -25.19 -1.36
C SER A 285 38.82 -26.54 -1.05
N GLU A 286 40.09 -26.72 -1.44
CA GLU A 286 40.87 -27.95 -1.19
C GLU A 286 40.92 -28.33 0.31
N LYS A 287 41.03 -27.34 1.20
CA LYS A 287 40.96 -27.57 2.65
C LYS A 287 39.62 -28.16 3.07
N ARG A 288 38.52 -27.65 2.52
CA ARG A 288 37.17 -28.17 2.84
C ARG A 288 36.97 -29.56 2.28
N GLN A 289 37.51 -29.86 1.11
CA GLN A 289 37.49 -31.19 0.52
C GLN A 289 38.25 -32.21 1.37
N HIS A 290 39.41 -31.85 1.91
CA HIS A 290 40.15 -32.72 2.83
C HIS A 290 39.38 -33.01 4.12
N PHE A 291 38.71 -32.02 4.72
CA PHE A 291 37.99 -32.19 6.00
C PHE A 291 36.59 -32.80 5.86
N PHE A 292 35.85 -32.47 4.81
CA PHE A 292 34.43 -32.83 4.67
C PHE A 292 34.16 -33.79 3.49
N GLY A 293 35.14 -34.10 2.65
CA GLY A 293 34.97 -34.92 1.45
C GLY A 293 34.55 -36.37 1.71
N LEU A 294 34.68 -36.85 2.96
CA LEU A 294 34.23 -38.19 3.39
C LEU A 294 32.77 -38.20 3.90
N MET A 295 32.12 -37.04 4.07
CA MET A 295 30.80 -36.90 4.70
C MET A 295 29.62 -36.74 3.72
N LEU A 296 29.86 -36.77 2.40
CA LEU A 296 28.82 -36.72 1.37
C LEU A 296 28.82 -37.99 0.53
#